data_AF-A0A165H0G8-F1
#
_entry.id   AF-A0A165H0G8-F1
#
_cell.length_a   1.000
_cell.length_b   1.000
_cell.length_c   1.000
_cell.angle_alpha   90.00
_cell.angle_beta   90.00
_cell.angle_gamma   90.00
#
_symmetry.space_group_name_H-M   'P 1'
#
loop_
_entity.id
_entity.type
_entity.pdbx_description
1 polymer ?
#
loop_
_entity_poly.entity_id
_entity_poly.type
_entity_poly.pdbx_seq_one_letter_code
_entity_poly.pdbx_strand_id
1 'polypeptide(L)'
;MPGHGIIITGKGYPDVATRQLVKTLSDNLPDCVPLLALVDGDAYGLDILSVYRYGSAVMQHESEHLAAGRVKWLGIRTSELAGLGVAKEALIPIIKHDEKKAQAMLRRTNLPKKWRWVF
;
A
#
# COMPACT_ATOMS: atom_id res chain seq x y z
N MET A 1 7.03 -24.40 -10.16
CA MET A 1 7.45 -24.55 -8.75
C MET A 1 7.14 -23.25 -8.02
N PRO A 2 6.66 -23.29 -6.76
CA PRO A 2 6.50 -22.07 -5.98
C PRO A 2 7.86 -21.38 -5.82
N GLY A 3 7.89 -20.05 -5.99
CA GLY A 3 9.11 -19.25 -5.79
C GLY A 3 9.49 -19.15 -4.31
N HIS A 4 10.74 -18.80 -4.04
CA HIS A 4 11.20 -18.53 -2.68
C HIS A 4 10.59 -17.20 -2.19
N GLY A 5 9.83 -17.24 -1.10
CA GLY A 5 9.25 -16.04 -0.52
C GLY A 5 8.19 -16.33 0.53
N ILE A 6 7.78 -15.27 1.24
CA ILE A 6 6.68 -15.29 2.19
C ILE A 6 5.60 -14.38 1.63
N ILE A 7 4.38 -14.89 1.53
CA ILE A 7 3.19 -14.09 1.20
C ILE A 7 2.42 -13.85 2.48
N ILE A 8 2.16 -12.58 2.79
CA ILE A 8 1.33 -12.16 3.92
C ILE A 8 0.09 -11.49 3.33
N THR A 9 -1.09 -11.98 3.68
CA THR A 9 -2.37 -11.43 3.24
C THR A 9 -3.05 -10.70 4.38
N GLY A 10 -3.41 -9.43 4.17
CA GLY A 10 -4.33 -8.71 5.04
C GLY A 10 -5.79 -8.96 4.67
N LYS A 11 -6.70 -8.38 5.45
CA LYS A 11 -8.15 -8.39 5.20
C LYS A 11 -8.71 -6.97 4.99
N GLY A 12 -7.95 -6.15 4.26
CA GLY A 12 -8.16 -4.70 4.15
C GLY A 12 -7.15 -3.92 5.01
N TYR A 13 -7.62 -2.96 5.80
CA TYR A 13 -6.76 -2.23 6.73
C TYR A 13 -6.15 -3.21 7.75
N PRO A 14 -4.82 -3.16 7.94
CA PRO A 14 -4.15 -4.16 8.76
C PRO A 14 -4.40 -3.93 10.25
N ASP A 15 -4.64 -5.03 10.97
CA ASP A 15 -4.67 -5.03 12.43
C ASP A 15 -3.26 -4.85 13.02
N VAL A 16 -3.21 -4.62 14.33
CA VAL A 16 -1.96 -4.37 15.07
C VAL A 16 -0.99 -5.54 14.93
N ALA A 17 -1.47 -6.78 15.04
CA ALA A 17 -0.62 -7.98 14.96
C ALA A 17 0.03 -8.12 13.58
N THR A 18 -0.74 -7.89 12.51
CA THR A 18 -0.22 -7.91 11.13
C THR A 18 0.83 -6.82 10.93
N ARG A 19 0.61 -5.62 11.47
CA ARG A 19 1.59 -4.52 11.42
C ARG A 19 2.87 -4.85 12.20
N GLN A 20 2.76 -5.43 13.39
CA GLN A 20 3.90 -5.89 14.19
C GLN A 20 4.71 -6.97 13.47
N LEU A 21 4.04 -7.93 12.81
CA LEU A 21 4.72 -8.95 12.01
C LEU A 21 5.52 -8.32 10.88
N VAL A 22 4.90 -7.46 10.08
CA VAL A 22 5.56 -6.81 8.94
C VAL A 22 6.69 -5.88 9.41
N LYS A 23 6.53 -5.18 10.54
CA LYS A 23 7.59 -4.38 11.17
C LYS A 23 8.76 -5.25 11.60
N THR A 24 8.49 -6.33 12.32
CA THR A 24 9.51 -7.28 12.79
C THR A 24 10.31 -7.83 11.61
N LEU A 25 9.64 -8.23 10.53
CA LEU A 25 10.31 -8.68 9.30
C LEU A 25 11.13 -7.55 8.66
N SER A 26 10.58 -6.34 8.61
CA SER A 26 11.28 -5.16 8.08
C SER A 26 12.56 -4.86 8.85
N ASP A 27 12.57 -5.03 10.17
CA ASP A 27 13.71 -4.69 11.02
C ASP A 27 14.78 -5.78 11.05
N ASN A 28 14.37 -7.05 10.93
CA ASN A 28 15.26 -8.19 11.18
C ASN A 28 15.73 -8.91 9.89
N LEU A 29 15.04 -8.74 8.76
CA LEU A 29 15.51 -9.34 7.51
C LEU A 29 16.71 -8.57 6.93
N PRO A 30 17.66 -9.25 6.26
CA PRO A 30 18.73 -8.57 5.55
C PRO A 30 18.21 -7.54 4.54
N ASP A 31 18.92 -6.43 4.34
CA ASP A 31 18.51 -5.35 3.44
C ASP A 31 18.36 -5.78 1.98
N CYS A 32 19.04 -6.86 1.59
CA CYS A 32 18.89 -7.46 0.25
C CYS A 32 17.53 -8.12 0.04
N VAL A 33 16.79 -8.44 1.11
CA VAL A 33 15.45 -9.03 1.02
C VAL A 33 14.42 -7.91 0.84
N PRO A 34 13.74 -7.84 -0.33
CA PRO A 34 12.76 -6.78 -0.57
C PRO A 34 11.45 -7.08 0.17
N LEU A 35 10.90 -6.07 0.83
CA LEU A 35 9.53 -6.09 1.33
C LEU A 35 8.65 -5.37 0.32
N LEU A 36 7.81 -6.13 -0.37
CA LEU A 36 6.95 -5.62 -1.45
C LEU A 36 5.50 -5.69 -0.99
N ALA A 37 4.76 -4.63 -1.25
CA ALA A 37 3.32 -4.57 -1.01
C ALA A 37 2.59 -4.38 -2.34
N LEU A 38 1.67 -5.30 -2.62
CA LEU A 38 0.72 -5.22 -3.72
C LEU A 38 -0.65 -4.88 -3.14
N VAL A 39 -1.26 -3.85 -3.69
CA VAL A 39 -2.57 -3.31 -3.27
C VAL A 39 -3.35 -2.94 -4.52
N ASP A 40 -4.66 -2.72 -4.36
CA ASP A 40 -5.50 -2.24 -5.45
C ASP A 40 -5.03 -0.87 -5.95
N GLY A 41 -5.22 -0.63 -7.26
CA GLY A 41 -4.82 0.59 -7.95
C GLY A 41 -5.75 1.78 -7.68
N ASP A 42 -6.15 2.00 -6.42
CA ASP A 42 -7.11 3.02 -6.01
C ASP A 42 -6.68 3.77 -4.73
N ALA A 43 -7.55 4.66 -4.24
CA ALA A 43 -7.27 5.45 -3.06
C ALA A 43 -7.21 4.64 -1.76
N TYR A 44 -7.94 3.51 -1.70
CA TYR A 44 -8.00 2.64 -0.54
C TYR A 44 -6.76 1.77 -0.44
N GLY A 45 -6.31 1.19 -1.55
CA GLY A 45 -5.07 0.42 -1.63
C GLY A 45 -3.87 1.26 -1.21
N LEU A 46 -3.77 2.50 -1.72
CA LEU A 46 -2.71 3.42 -1.30
C LEU A 46 -2.79 3.82 0.18
N ASP A 47 -3.99 3.92 0.75
CA ASP A 47 -4.14 4.24 2.17
C ASP A 47 -3.70 3.05 3.04
N ILE A 48 -4.12 1.83 2.69
CA ILE A 48 -3.66 0.59 3.34
C ILE A 48 -2.14 0.49 3.31
N LEU A 49 -1.54 0.71 2.14
CA LEU A 49 -0.09 0.75 1.97
C LEU A 49 0.57 1.83 2.86
N SER A 50 -0.07 3.00 2.97
CA SER A 50 0.44 4.08 3.83
C SER A 50 0.48 3.68 5.31
N VAL A 51 -0.50 2.90 5.78
CA VAL A 51 -0.55 2.40 7.15
C VAL A 51 0.58 1.43 7.44
N TYR A 52 0.88 0.51 6.51
CA TYR A 52 2.03 -0.40 6.66
C TYR A 52 3.35 0.35 6.70
N ARG A 53 3.55 1.33 5.81
CA ARG A 53 4.86 1.97 5.62
C ARG A 53 5.13 3.13 6.58
N TYR A 54 4.13 3.96 6.83
CA TYR A 54 4.26 5.22 7.56
C TYR A 54 3.48 5.25 8.88
N GLY A 55 2.71 4.19 9.16
CA GLY A 55 1.84 4.13 10.33
C GLY A 55 0.46 4.76 10.11
N SER A 56 -0.40 4.58 11.10
CA SER A 56 -1.78 5.09 11.09
C SER A 56 -1.85 6.47 11.72
N ALA A 57 -2.60 7.39 11.11
CA ALA A 57 -2.88 8.70 11.68
C ALA A 57 -3.64 8.64 13.02
N VAL A 58 -4.42 7.57 13.24
CA VAL A 58 -5.16 7.36 14.50
C VAL A 58 -4.26 6.80 15.60
N MET A 59 -3.15 6.15 15.23
CA MET A 59 -2.18 5.54 16.15
C MET A 59 -0.78 6.12 15.92
N GLN A 60 -0.67 7.45 15.92
CA GLN A 60 0.61 8.14 15.66
C GLN A 60 1.66 7.77 16.71
N HIS A 61 1.29 7.69 17.99
CA HIS A 61 2.20 7.32 19.08
C HIS A 61 2.78 5.89 18.94
N GLU A 62 2.04 4.98 18.30
CA GLU A 62 2.46 3.60 18.08
C GLU A 62 3.23 3.44 16.75
N SER A 63 3.35 4.50 15.95
CA SER A 63 3.91 4.41 14.59
C SER A 63 5.40 4.05 14.61
N GLU A 64 6.15 4.46 15.64
CA GLU A 64 7.55 4.05 15.81
C GLU A 64 7.70 2.52 15.93
N HIS A 65 6.71 1.85 16.52
CA HIS A 65 6.71 0.40 16.74
C HIS A 65 5.96 -0.39 15.67
N LEU A 66 5.21 0.28 14.78
CA LEU A 66 4.30 -0.39 13.83
C LEU A 66 4.51 -0.01 12.35
N ALA A 67 5.40 0.93 12.03
CA ALA A 67 5.64 1.39 10.67
C ALA A 67 6.85 0.69 10.02
N ALA A 68 6.61 -0.10 8.98
CA ALA A 68 7.63 -0.84 8.24
C ALA A 68 8.20 -0.01 7.09
N GLY A 69 9.16 0.86 7.38
CA GLY A 69 9.70 1.85 6.43
C GLY A 69 10.32 1.26 5.15
N ARG A 70 10.78 0.01 5.17
CA ARG A 70 11.35 -0.70 4.01
C ARG A 70 10.31 -1.18 3.00
N VAL A 71 9.02 -1.20 3.34
CA VAL A 71 7.96 -1.66 2.44
C VAL A 71 7.91 -0.79 1.19
N LYS A 72 8.01 -1.42 0.01
CA LYS A 72 7.91 -0.76 -1.29
C LYS A 72 6.62 -1.17 -1.99
N TRP A 73 5.95 -0.19 -2.58
CA TRP A 73 4.80 -0.46 -3.44
C TRP A 73 5.26 -1.18 -4.70
N LEU A 74 4.71 -2.36 -4.96
CA LEU A 74 5.00 -3.14 -6.15
C LEU A 74 4.35 -2.52 -7.40
N GLY A 75 3.13 -1.98 -7.27
CA GLY A 75 2.45 -1.29 -8.37
C GLY A 75 0.99 -1.71 -8.52
N ILE A 76 0.57 -1.80 -9.80
CA ILE A 76 -0.77 -1.55 -10.33
C ILE A 76 -1.06 -0.05 -10.37
N ARG A 77 -0.40 0.64 -11.31
CA ARG A 77 -0.73 2.02 -11.65
C ARG A 77 -1.75 2.03 -12.77
N THR A 78 -2.66 2.98 -12.75
CA THR A 78 -3.63 3.24 -13.83
C THR A 78 -2.93 3.40 -15.19
N SER A 79 -1.75 4.02 -15.21
CA SER A 79 -0.91 4.16 -16.40
C SER A 79 -0.31 2.85 -16.95
N GLU A 80 -0.24 1.80 -16.13
CA GLU A 80 0.32 0.49 -16.52
C GLU A 80 -0.76 -0.46 -17.06
N LEU A 81 -2.03 -0.22 -16.76
CA LEU A 81 -3.15 -1.13 -17.09
C LEU A 81 -3.25 -1.46 -18.58
N ALA A 82 -3.07 -0.47 -19.44
CA ALA A 82 -3.10 -0.67 -20.90
C ALA A 82 -1.96 -1.59 -21.37
N GLY A 83 -0.75 -1.41 -20.81
CA GLY A 83 0.41 -2.27 -21.12
C GLY A 83 0.31 -3.68 -20.55
N LEU A 84 -0.48 -3.85 -19.48
CA LEU A 84 -0.77 -5.15 -18.86
C LEU A 84 -1.92 -5.91 -19.55
N GLY A 85 -2.52 -5.34 -20.61
CA GLY A 85 -3.63 -5.98 -21.33
C GLY A 85 -4.96 -5.95 -20.57
N VAL A 86 -5.12 -5.05 -19.59
CA VAL A 86 -6.37 -4.88 -18.87
C VAL A 86 -7.33 -4.06 -19.73
N ALA A 87 -8.40 -4.70 -20.19
CA ALA A 87 -9.45 -4.07 -20.98
C ALA A 87 -10.18 -3.00 -20.14
N LYS A 88 -10.59 -1.89 -20.76
CA LYS A 88 -11.29 -0.80 -20.06
C LYS A 88 -12.63 -1.25 -19.49
N GLU A 89 -13.24 -2.22 -20.15
CA GLU A 89 -14.53 -2.82 -19.81
C GLU A 89 -14.43 -3.69 -18.55
N ALA A 90 -13.21 -4.14 -18.20
CA ALA A 90 -12.93 -4.84 -16.95
C ALA A 90 -12.69 -3.87 -15.76
N LEU A 91 -12.62 -2.56 -16.02
CA LEU A 91 -12.43 -1.56 -14.98
C LEU A 91 -13.76 -1.19 -14.32
N ILE A 92 -13.73 -1.02 -13.01
CA ILE A 92 -14.87 -0.55 -12.24
C ILE A 92 -14.89 0.98 -12.30
N PRO A 93 -16.01 1.61 -12.70
CA PRO A 93 -16.12 3.06 -12.71
C PRO A 93 -15.96 3.64 -11.30
N ILE A 94 -15.18 4.72 -11.20
CA ILE A 94 -15.02 5.46 -9.95
C ILE A 94 -16.36 6.08 -9.52
N ILE A 95 -16.68 6.01 -8.22
CA ILE A 95 -17.87 6.68 -7.66
C ILE A 95 -17.47 7.87 -6.79
N LYS A 96 -18.43 8.76 -6.49
CA LYS A 96 -18.22 9.99 -5.69
C LYS A 96 -17.53 9.73 -4.34
N HIS A 97 -17.71 8.55 -3.78
CA HIS A 97 -17.08 8.15 -2.52
C HIS A 97 -15.56 7.95 -2.68
N ASP A 98 -15.14 7.28 -3.75
CA ASP A 98 -13.75 7.02 -4.07
C ASP A 98 -13.03 8.33 -4.42
N GLU A 99 -13.70 9.22 -5.16
CA GLU A 99 -13.19 10.57 -5.45
C GLU A 99 -12.90 11.36 -4.17
N LYS A 100 -13.83 11.32 -3.20
CA LYS A 100 -13.62 11.96 -1.89
C LYS A 100 -12.42 11.37 -1.16
N LYS A 101 -12.24 10.04 -1.20
CA LYS A 101 -11.09 9.37 -0.59
C LYS A 101 -9.79 9.77 -1.29
N ALA A 102 -9.76 9.78 -2.62
CA ALA A 102 -8.62 10.21 -3.42
C ALA A 102 -8.23 11.67 -3.12
N GLN A 103 -9.20 12.58 -3.07
CA GLN A 103 -8.96 13.97 -2.70
C GLN A 103 -8.41 14.12 -1.28
N ALA A 104 -8.92 13.36 -0.32
CA ALA A 104 -8.39 13.35 1.05
C ALA A 104 -6.95 12.85 1.09
N MET A 105 -6.62 11.81 0.33
CA MET A 105 -5.27 11.28 0.19
C MET A 105 -4.31 12.29 -0.45
N LEU A 106 -4.74 13.00 -1.50
CA LEU A 106 -3.94 14.02 -2.19
C LEU A 106 -3.58 15.23 -1.30
N ARG A 107 -4.33 15.49 -0.23
CA ARG A 107 -4.06 16.56 0.74
C ARG A 107 -3.01 16.18 1.79
N ARG A 108 -2.64 14.89 1.92
CA ARG A 108 -1.64 14.43 2.89
C ARG A 108 -0.24 14.82 2.42
N THR A 109 0.48 15.57 3.24
CA THR A 109 1.84 16.05 2.95
C THR A 109 2.93 15.00 3.22
N ASN A 110 2.60 13.97 3.99
CA ASN A 110 3.53 12.91 4.39
C ASN A 110 3.57 11.71 3.43
N LEU A 111 2.89 11.79 2.27
CA LEU A 111 2.92 10.74 1.25
C LEU A 111 3.90 11.06 0.12
N PRO A 112 4.52 10.05 -0.51
CA PRO A 112 5.40 10.28 -1.66
C PRO A 112 4.66 10.98 -2.81
N LYS A 113 5.27 12.04 -3.38
CA LYS A 113 4.72 12.77 -4.53
C LYS A 113 4.34 11.85 -5.69
N LYS A 114 5.12 10.77 -5.90
CA LYS A 114 4.86 9.78 -6.96
C LYS A 114 3.53 9.02 -6.81
N TRP A 115 2.96 8.94 -5.60
CA TRP A 115 1.65 8.31 -5.38
C TRP A 115 0.48 9.20 -5.81
N ARG A 116 0.74 10.47 -6.13
CA ARG A 116 -0.30 11.37 -6.65
C ARG A 116 -0.69 11.05 -8.10
N TRP A 117 0.22 10.45 -8.86
CA TRP A 117 0.03 10.07 -10.27
C TRP A 117 -0.60 8.68 -10.45
N VAL A 118 -1.25 8.18 -9.40
CA VAL A 118 -2.00 6.92 -9.41
C VAL A 118 -3.48 7.18 -9.72
N PHE A 119 -3.95 8.38 -9.38
CA PHE A 119 -5.24 8.93 -9.77
C PHE A 119 -5.16 9.60 -11.14
#